data_AF-A0A530AH85-F1
#
_entry.id   AF-A0A530AH85-F1
#
_cell.length_a   1.000
_cell.length_b   1.000
_cell.length_c   1.000
_cell.angle_alpha   90.00
_cell.angle_beta   90.00
_cell.angle_gamma   90.00
#
_symmetry.space_group_name_H-M   'P 1'
#
loop_
_entity.id
_entity.type
_entity.pdbx_description
1 polymer ?
#
loop_
_entity_poly.entity_id
_entity_poly.type
_entity_poly.pdbx_seq_one_letter_code
_entity_poly.pdbx_strand_id
1 'polypeptide(L)' 'MSIARVALFAAALLGAAAVSAFSSAGSGKFALSIAVDGAIGPASTRQLEEALDTAARRDAAVLILQLDTPGGLVTSMRE' A
#
# COMPACT_ATOMS: atom_id res chain seq x y z
N MET A 1 -36.72 -34.97 6.59
CA MET A 1 -35.52 -34.44 7.30
C MET A 1 -34.39 -33.94 6.37
N SER A 2 -34.32 -34.33 5.08
CA SER A 2 -33.27 -33.82 4.17
C SER A 2 -33.55 -32.41 3.65
N ILE A 3 -34.82 -32.07 3.38
CA ILE A 3 -35.22 -30.78 2.80
C ILE A 3 -34.88 -29.60 3.72
N ALA A 4 -35.12 -29.74 5.03
CA ALA A 4 -34.78 -28.72 6.03
C ALA A 4 -33.26 -28.48 6.13
N ARG A 5 -32.44 -29.53 5.94
CA ARG A 5 -30.98 -29.42 5.94
C ARG A 5 -30.47 -28.71 4.69
N VAL A 6 -31.06 -29.01 3.52
CA VAL A 6 -30.72 -28.34 2.26
C VAL A 6 -31.07 -26.86 2.31
N ALA A 7 -32.24 -26.51 2.87
CA ALA A 7 -32.65 -25.11 3.05
C ALA A 7 -31.71 -24.34 4.01
N LEU A 8 -31.30 -24.97 5.12
CA LEU A 8 -30.32 -24.39 6.05
C LEU A 8 -28.96 -24.16 5.40
N PHE A 9 -28.47 -25.12 4.60
CA PHE A 9 -27.22 -24.98 3.87
C PHE A 9 -27.29 -23.89 2.80
N ALA A 10 -28.40 -23.79 2.05
CA ALA A 10 -28.60 -22.75 1.06
C ALA A 10 -28.62 -21.36 1.70
N ALA A 11 -29.35 -21.19 2.81
CA ALA A 11 -29.41 -19.93 3.56
C ALA A 11 -28.02 -19.54 4.12
N ALA A 12 -27.24 -20.50 4.61
CA ALA A 12 -25.88 -20.26 5.09
C ALA A 12 -24.94 -19.83 3.96
N LEU A 13 -25.03 -20.47 2.77
CA LEU A 13 -24.23 -20.08 1.60
C LEU A 13 -24.58 -18.67 1.11
N LEU A 14 -25.89 -18.34 1.05
CA LEU A 14 -26.38 -17.02 0.66
C LEU A 14 -25.94 -15.93 1.66
N GLY A 15 -25.97 -16.24 2.96
CA GLY A 15 -25.45 -15.35 4.00
C GLY A 15 -23.95 -15.09 3.87
N ALA A 16 -23.14 -16.13 3.62
CA ALA A 16 -21.70 -16.00 3.46
C ALA A 16 -21.28 -15.18 2.21
N ALA A 17 -22.03 -15.33 1.11
CA ALA A 17 -21.80 -14.54 -0.10
C ALA A 17 -22.09 -13.04 0.10
N ALA A 18 -23.14 -12.71 0.87
CA ALA A 18 -23.49 -11.33 1.18
C ALA A 18 -22.43 -10.62 2.06
N VAL A 19 -21.81 -11.34 2.99
CA VAL A 19 -20.72 -10.80 3.84
C VAL A 19 -19.44 -10.57 3.03
N SER A 20 -19.17 -11.42 2.03
CA SER A 20 -17.99 -11.28 1.15
C SER A 20 -18.10 -10.05 0.23
N ALA A 21 -19.32 -9.71 -0.22
CA ALA A 21 -19.56 -8.51 -1.04
C ALA A 21 -19.39 -7.20 -0.25
N PHE A 22 -19.50 -7.23 1.07
CA PHE A 22 -19.31 -6.06 1.94
C PHE A 22 -17.84 -5.83 2.34
N SER A 23 -16.95 -6.81 2.08
CA SER A 23 -15.49 -6.63 2.18
C SER A 23 -14.91 -5.98 0.92
N SER A 24 -15.64 -5.04 0.31
CA SER A 24 -14.98 -3.96 -0.41
C SER A 24 -14.33 -3.07 0.65
N ALA A 25 -13.21 -3.55 1.21
CA ALA A 25 -12.22 -2.69 1.81
C ALA A 25 -11.90 -1.69 0.70
N GLY A 26 -12.50 -0.50 0.79
CA GLY A 26 -12.33 0.52 -0.21
C GLY A 26 -10.85 0.62 -0.50
N SER A 27 -10.47 0.53 -1.78
CA SER A 27 -9.11 0.82 -2.24
C SER A 27 -8.87 2.31 -2.03
N GLY A 28 -8.90 2.74 -0.76
CA GLY A 28 -8.67 4.09 -0.35
C GLY A 28 -7.29 4.41 -0.84
N LYS A 29 -7.23 5.26 -1.87
CA LYS A 29 -5.99 5.78 -2.40
C LYS A 29 -5.20 6.32 -1.22
N PHE A 30 -4.06 5.71 -0.94
CA PHE A 30 -3.19 6.15 0.15
C PHE A 30 -1.94 6.78 -0.44
N ALA A 31 -1.38 7.74 0.30
CA ALA A 31 -0.08 8.31 0.01
C ALA A 31 0.96 7.57 0.87
N LEU A 32 2.08 7.18 0.26
CA LEU A 32 3.26 6.74 1.00
C LEU A 32 4.11 7.97 1.32
N SER A 33 4.63 8.09 2.54
CA SER A 33 5.52 9.20 2.91
C SER A 33 6.83 8.65 3.46
N ILE A 34 7.94 9.25 3.06
CA ILE A 34 9.26 9.02 3.65
C ILE A 34 9.92 10.37 3.99
N ALA A 35 10.82 10.36 4.95
CA ALA A 35 11.62 11.52 5.31
C ALA A 35 13.10 11.25 5.01
N VAL A 36 13.77 12.24 4.43
CA VAL A 36 15.23 12.28 4.30
C VAL A 36 15.70 13.49 5.10
N ASP A 37 16.44 13.19 6.16
CA ASP A 37 17.06 14.17 7.06
C ASP A 37 18.58 14.06 6.95
N GLY A 38 19.24 15.18 6.73
CA GLY A 38 20.69 15.28 6.57
C GLY A 38 21.15 15.21 5.11
N ALA A 39 22.44 14.93 4.93
CA ALA A 39 23.08 15.03 3.61
C ALA A 39 22.62 13.93 2.63
N ILE A 40 22.43 14.31 1.36
CA ILE A 40 22.09 13.38 0.27
C ILE A 40 23.34 12.62 -0.18
N GLY A 41 23.29 11.29 -0.11
CA GLY A 41 24.33 10.39 -0.57
C GLY A 41 23.79 9.00 -0.95
N PRO A 42 24.67 8.01 -1.20
CA PRO A 42 24.27 6.68 -1.71
C PRO A 42 23.26 5.93 -0.84
N ALA A 43 23.23 6.22 0.47
CA ALA A 43 22.24 5.65 1.37
C ALA A 43 20.83 6.21 1.10
N SER A 44 20.71 7.54 0.93
CA SER A 44 19.45 8.21 0.62
C SER A 44 18.93 7.81 -0.77
N THR A 45 19.82 7.63 -1.75
CA THR A 45 19.45 7.12 -3.09
C THR A 45 18.79 5.74 -2.99
N ARG A 46 19.44 4.77 -2.32
CA ARG A 46 18.86 3.44 -2.11
C ARG A 46 17.55 3.47 -1.34
N GLN A 47 17.45 4.34 -0.33
CA GLN A 47 16.22 4.52 0.44
C GLN A 47 15.06 5.02 -0.45
N LEU A 48 15.34 5.97 -1.35
CA LEU A 48 14.35 6.48 -2.29
C LEU A 48 13.93 5.41 -3.31
N GLU A 49 14.87 4.63 -3.83
CA GLU A 49 14.59 3.50 -4.73
C GLU A 49 13.68 2.46 -4.06
N GLU A 50 14.00 2.05 -2.84
CA GLU A 50 13.20 1.09 -2.05
C GLU A 50 11.80 1.63 -1.74
N ALA A 51 11.68 2.94 -1.49
CA ALA A 51 10.40 3.58 -1.22
C ALA A 51 9.53 3.68 -2.48
N LEU A 52 10.11 3.98 -3.64
CA LEU A 52 9.41 3.99 -4.92
C LEU A 52 8.91 2.59 -5.30
N ASP A 53 9.75 1.58 -5.15
CA ASP A 53 9.37 0.18 -5.37
C ASP A 53 8.26 -0.27 -4.40
N THR A 54 8.33 0.15 -3.14
CA THR A 54 7.28 -0.09 -2.15
C THR A 54 5.97 0.63 -2.49
N ALA A 55 6.03 1.87 -2.97
CA ALA A 55 4.87 2.62 -3.42
C ALA A 55 4.18 1.91 -4.60
N ALA A 56 4.97 1.46 -5.58
CA ALA A 56 4.48 0.72 -6.74
C ALA A 56 3.84 -0.62 -6.36
N ARG A 57 4.52 -1.44 -5.54
CA ARG A 57 4.00 -2.74 -5.09
C ARG A 57 2.68 -2.64 -4.33
N ARG A 58 2.48 -1.55 -3.60
CA ARG A 58 1.29 -1.33 -2.78
C ARG A 58 0.21 -0.52 -3.50
N ASP A 59 0.42 -0.16 -4.77
CA ASP A 59 -0.48 0.70 -5.55
C ASP A 59 -0.80 2.02 -4.83
N ALA A 60 0.24 2.65 -4.25
CA ALA A 60 0.12 3.95 -3.63
C ALA A 60 -0.20 5.00 -4.70
N ALA A 61 -1.13 5.91 -4.40
CA ALA A 61 -1.52 6.94 -5.37
C ALA A 61 -0.43 8.01 -5.55
N VAL A 62 0.42 8.21 -4.53
CA VAL A 62 1.54 9.15 -4.55
C VAL A 62 2.57 8.78 -3.49
N LEU A 63 3.84 9.10 -3.75
CA LEU A 63 4.92 9.12 -2.76
C LEU A 63 5.21 10.58 -2.38
N ILE A 64 5.18 10.89 -1.09
CA ILE A 64 5.55 12.19 -0.53
C ILE A 64 6.95 12.05 0.07
N LEU A 65 7.88 12.83 -0.46
CA LEU A 65 9.25 12.90 0.04
C LEU A 65 9.42 14.17 0.87
N GLN A 66 9.56 14.04 2.18
CA GLN A 66 9.86 15.15 3.07
C GLN A 66 11.38 15.32 3.17
N LEU A 67 11.88 16.49 2.75
CA LEU A 67 13.31 16.78 2.64
C LEU A 67 13.71 17.85 3.65
N ASP A 68 14.59 17.48 4.57
CA ASP A 68 15.38 18.42 5.38
C ASP A 68 16.85 18.12 5.13
N THR A 69 17.44 18.78 4.12
CA THR A 69 18.80 18.46 3.67
C THR A 69 19.61 19.73 3.46
N PRO A 70 20.89 19.77 3.86
CA PRO A 70 21.81 20.83 3.48
C PRO A 70 22.34 20.68 2.04
N GLY A 71 21.90 19.65 1.31
CA GLY A 71 22.51 19.19 0.06
C GLY A 71 23.32 17.91 0.26
N GLY A 72 24.39 17.71 -0.54
CA GLY A 72 25.08 16.42 -0.59
C GLY A 72 25.84 16.19 -1.90
N LEU A 73 26.08 14.93 -2.21
CA LEU A 73 26.84 14.52 -3.39
C LEU A 73 26.03 14.77 -4.67
N VAL A 74 26.63 15.50 -5.62
CA VAL A 74 26.00 15.82 -6.92
C VAL A 74 25.62 14.56 -7.69
N THR A 75 26.41 13.49 -7.58
CA THR A 75 26.09 12.20 -8.19
C THR A 75 24.78 11.65 -7.65
N SER A 76 24.63 11.59 -6.32
CA SER A 76 23.43 11.07 -5.66
C SER A 76 22.18 11.93 -5.85
N MET A 77 22.32 13.24 -6.09
CA MET A 77 21.16 14.10 -6.42
C MET A 77 20.70 13.99 -7.87
N ARG A 78 21.56 13.48 -8.76
CA ARG A 78 21.27 13.36 -10.20
C ARG A 78 20.79 11.97 -10.61
N GLU A 79 21.05 10.98 -9.77
CA GLU A 79 20.46 9.64 -9.83
C GLU A 79 18.98 9.71 -9.44
#